data_AF-A0A936GIH9-F1
#
_entry.id   AF-A0A936GIH9-F1
#
_cell.length_a   1.000
_cell.length_b   1.000
_cell.length_c   1.000
_cell.angle_alpha   90.00
_cell.angle_beta   90.00
_cell.angle_gamma   90.00
#
_symmetry.space_group_name_H-M   'P 1'
#
loop_
_entity.id
_entity.type
_entity.pdbx_description
1 polymer ?
#
loop_
_entity_poly.entity_id
_entity_poly.type
_entity_poly.pdbx_seq_one_letter_code
_entity_poly.pdbx_strand_id
1 'polypeptide(L)'
;MEQTIKTLIYIHAFFGGLGLITGMISIFVKKGGFNHKRAGKIFSYSMIISSLISLFIARMPKHENLFLFLIGIFTIYMVLAGNRALTLKSKTKIKADIVDKLVSGIMLLASIGMLTIGIIGMIQHIDNSILYVFFGGFGAFMTLKDFQTFRNFTEKKNAWLISHLGRMVGALIASVTAFLVAGLHIGTTLVWILPTILGTAYIVYWNRNFKQTKTIKAE
;
A
#
# COMPACT_ATOMS: atom_id res chain seq x y z
N MET A 1 -6.10 -29.80 9.36
CA MET A 1 -5.28 -28.58 9.14
C MET A 1 -5.33 -28.11 7.68
N GLU A 2 -5.14 -29.01 6.70
CA GLU A 2 -5.15 -28.64 5.27
C GLU A 2 -6.48 -28.00 4.80
N GLN A 3 -7.62 -28.51 5.27
CA GLN A 3 -8.94 -27.90 4.96
C GLN A 3 -9.05 -26.46 5.45
N THR A 4 -8.52 -26.15 6.64
CA THR A 4 -8.51 -24.80 7.21
C THR A 4 -7.66 -23.86 6.35
N ILE A 5 -6.48 -24.30 5.93
CA ILE A 5 -5.58 -23.51 5.07
C ILE A 5 -6.26 -23.21 3.73
N LYS A 6 -6.87 -24.22 3.10
CA LYS A 6 -7.58 -24.08 1.83
C LYS A 6 -8.75 -23.09 1.94
N THR A 7 -9.52 -23.15 3.02
CA THR A 7 -10.59 -22.18 3.31
C THR A 7 -10.04 -20.77 3.44
N LEU A 8 -8.95 -20.57 4.18
CA LEU A 8 -8.32 -19.25 4.33
C LEU A 8 -7.81 -18.70 2.99
N ILE A 9 -7.21 -19.54 2.14
CA ILE A 9 -6.75 -19.14 0.81
C ILE A 9 -7.93 -18.68 -0.05
N TYR A 10 -9.06 -19.39 -0.06
CA TYR A 10 -10.24 -18.95 -0.82
C TYR A 10 -10.81 -17.63 -0.30
N ILE A 11 -10.89 -17.45 1.02
CA ILE A 11 -11.37 -16.19 1.61
C ILE A 11 -10.40 -15.06 1.27
N HIS A 12 -9.09 -15.28 1.38
CA HIS A 12 -8.04 -14.34 0.98
C HIS A 12 -8.20 -13.93 -0.50
N ALA A 13 -8.34 -14.91 -1.39
CA ALA A 13 -8.49 -14.69 -2.82
C ALA A 13 -9.79 -13.95 -3.16
N PHE A 14 -10.90 -14.28 -2.50
CA PHE A 14 -12.18 -13.59 -2.69
C PHE A 14 -12.08 -12.11 -2.31
N PHE A 15 -11.58 -11.79 -1.11
CA PHE A 15 -11.41 -10.41 -0.70
C PHE A 15 -10.33 -9.69 -1.51
N GLY A 16 -9.27 -10.38 -1.92
CA GLY A 16 -8.24 -9.84 -2.81
C GLY A 16 -8.84 -9.44 -4.16
N GLY A 17 -9.60 -10.33 -4.80
CA GLY A 17 -10.29 -10.05 -6.06
C GLY A 17 -11.30 -8.91 -5.96
N LEU A 18 -12.13 -8.90 -4.91
CA LEU A 18 -13.05 -7.78 -4.63
C LEU A 18 -12.31 -6.46 -4.45
N GLY A 19 -11.17 -6.49 -3.75
CA GLY A 19 -10.26 -5.36 -3.62
C GLY A 19 -9.79 -4.88 -4.99
N LEU A 20 -9.15 -5.74 -5.78
CA LEU A 20 -8.63 -5.38 -7.11
C LEU A 20 -9.69 -4.75 -8.03
N ILE A 21 -10.88 -5.36 -8.10
CA ILE A 21 -11.99 -4.85 -8.93
C ILE A 21 -12.40 -3.44 -8.45
N THR A 22 -12.61 -3.26 -7.15
CA THR A 22 -13.05 -1.97 -6.61
C THR A 22 -11.96 -0.90 -6.62
N GLY A 23 -10.69 -1.29 -6.48
CA GLY A 23 -9.53 -0.42 -6.69
C GLY A 23 -9.46 0.09 -8.13
N MET A 24 -9.68 -0.80 -9.11
CA MET A 24 -9.74 -0.44 -10.52
C MET A 24 -10.93 0.48 -10.83
N ILE A 25 -12.12 0.18 -10.30
CA ILE A 25 -13.29 1.07 -10.42
C ILE A 25 -12.96 2.47 -9.87
N SER A 26 -12.29 2.55 -8.72
CA SER A 26 -11.91 3.81 -8.07
C SER A 26 -11.01 4.71 -8.94
N ILE A 27 -10.19 4.11 -9.81
CA ILE A 27 -9.35 4.81 -10.80
C ILE A 27 -10.20 5.47 -11.90
N PHE A 28 -11.22 4.80 -12.41
CA PHE A 28 -11.98 5.29 -13.57
C PHE A 28 -13.09 6.27 -13.21
N VAL A 29 -13.69 6.13 -12.03
CA VAL A 29 -14.78 7.03 -11.60
C VAL A 29 -14.26 8.44 -11.23
N LYS A 30 -15.19 9.39 -11.05
CA LYS A 30 -14.89 10.78 -10.64
C LYS A 30 -14.29 10.84 -9.24
N LYS A 31 -13.08 11.40 -9.13
CA LYS A 31 -12.27 11.41 -7.90
C LYS A 31 -12.98 12.26 -6.85
N GLY A 32 -13.10 11.74 -5.63
CA GLY A 32 -13.85 12.38 -4.54
C GLY A 32 -15.38 12.34 -4.65
N GLY A 33 -15.94 11.84 -5.75
CA GLY A 33 -17.39 11.63 -5.92
C GLY A 33 -17.92 10.45 -5.10
N PHE A 34 -19.24 10.24 -5.12
CA PHE A 34 -19.90 9.16 -4.38
C PHE A 34 -19.35 7.77 -4.75
N ASN A 35 -19.29 7.46 -6.05
CA ASN A 35 -18.78 6.17 -6.54
C ASN A 35 -17.31 5.94 -6.16
N HIS A 36 -16.46 6.97 -6.24
CA HIS A 36 -15.06 6.87 -5.81
C HIS A 36 -14.94 6.57 -4.32
N LYS A 37 -15.68 7.29 -3.48
CA LYS A 37 -15.67 7.08 -2.02
C LYS A 37 -16.19 5.69 -1.66
N ARG A 38 -17.26 5.21 -2.31
CA ARG A 38 -17.81 3.87 -2.08
C ARG A 38 -16.84 2.78 -2.51
N ALA A 39 -16.32 2.85 -3.74
CA ALA A 39 -15.34 1.89 -4.26
C ALA A 39 -14.05 1.89 -3.42
N GLY A 40 -13.53 3.07 -3.05
CA GLY A 40 -12.34 3.19 -2.21
C GLY A 40 -12.51 2.61 -0.79
N LYS A 41 -13.71 2.72 -0.20
CA LYS A 41 -14.02 2.05 1.08
C LYS A 41 -14.02 0.54 0.93
N ILE A 42 -14.69 0.01 -0.10
CA ILE A 42 -14.73 -1.44 -0.34
C ILE A 42 -13.30 -1.95 -0.60
N PHE A 43 -12.54 -1.30 -1.49
CA PHE A 43 -11.13 -1.59 -1.72
C PHE A 43 -10.34 -1.66 -0.40
N SER A 44 -10.49 -0.65 0.46
CA SER A 44 -9.75 -0.59 1.73
C SER A 44 -10.07 -1.75 2.65
N TYR A 45 -11.35 -2.03 2.90
CA TYR A 45 -11.76 -3.13 3.78
C TYR A 45 -11.37 -4.49 3.20
N SER A 46 -11.63 -4.70 1.90
CA SER A 46 -11.28 -5.94 1.21
C SER A 46 -9.77 -6.21 1.25
N MET A 47 -8.94 -5.21 0.96
CA MET A 47 -7.48 -5.36 1.00
C MET A 47 -6.94 -5.60 2.40
N ILE A 48 -7.49 -4.94 3.44
CA ILE A 48 -7.08 -5.18 4.83
C ILE A 48 -7.45 -6.60 5.25
N ILE A 49 -8.69 -7.04 5.01
CA ILE A 49 -9.13 -8.40 5.35
C ILE A 49 -8.28 -9.44 4.62
N SER A 50 -8.11 -9.28 3.31
CA SER A 50 -7.28 -10.18 2.50
C SER A 50 -5.84 -10.24 3.02
N SER A 51 -5.21 -9.09 3.30
CA SER A 51 -3.83 -9.03 3.78
C SER A 51 -3.67 -9.61 5.19
N LEU A 52 -4.64 -9.40 6.09
CA LEU A 52 -4.61 -10.01 7.42
C LEU A 52 -4.65 -11.54 7.31
N ILE A 53 -5.51 -12.09 6.45
CA ILE A 53 -5.57 -13.53 6.21
C ILE A 53 -4.24 -14.04 5.63
N SER A 54 -3.61 -13.30 4.71
CA SER A 54 -2.31 -13.72 4.16
C SER A 54 -1.19 -13.73 5.19
N LEU A 55 -1.24 -12.87 6.22
CA LEU A 55 -0.27 -12.93 7.33
C LEU A 55 -0.33 -14.28 8.07
N PHE A 56 -1.54 -14.81 8.26
CA PHE A 56 -1.72 -16.13 8.87
C PHE A 56 -1.28 -17.25 7.93
N ILE A 57 -1.71 -17.22 6.67
CA ILE A 57 -1.36 -18.25 5.67
C ILE A 57 0.17 -18.36 5.51
N ALA A 58 0.87 -17.23 5.44
CA ALA A 58 2.32 -17.18 5.23
C ALA A 58 3.16 -17.72 6.41
N ARG A 59 2.53 -18.17 7.49
CA ARG A 59 3.14 -18.83 8.64
C ARG A 59 2.62 -20.25 8.88
N MET A 60 1.73 -20.74 8.03
CA MET A 60 1.18 -22.08 8.14
C MET A 60 2.09 -23.12 7.45
N PRO A 61 2.13 -24.37 7.95
CA PRO A 61 2.99 -25.42 7.39
C PRO A 61 2.80 -25.59 5.88
N LYS A 62 3.89 -25.76 5.13
CA LYS A 62 3.94 -25.86 3.66
C LYS A 62 3.54 -24.59 2.87
N HIS A 63 3.19 -23.50 3.55
CA HIS A 63 2.85 -22.20 2.93
C HIS A 63 3.68 -21.03 3.49
N GLU A 64 4.74 -21.35 4.22
CA GLU A 64 5.64 -20.38 4.83
C GLU A 64 6.31 -19.51 3.77
N ASN A 65 6.10 -18.20 3.87
CA ASN A 65 6.75 -17.26 2.98
C ASN A 65 6.94 -15.91 3.70
N LEU A 66 8.14 -15.70 4.22
CA LEU A 66 8.48 -14.48 4.96
C LEU A 66 8.34 -13.21 4.11
N PHE A 67 8.63 -13.30 2.81
CA PHE A 67 8.48 -12.17 1.90
C PHE A 67 7.01 -11.75 1.78
N LEU A 68 6.12 -12.71 1.48
CA LEU A 68 4.68 -12.45 1.36
C LEU A 68 4.06 -11.99 2.69
N PHE A 69 4.56 -12.50 3.82
CA PHE A 69 4.19 -12.00 5.14
C PHE A 69 4.49 -10.50 5.29
N LEU A 70 5.73 -10.08 4.97
CA LEU A 70 6.14 -8.68 5.08
C LEU A 70 5.44 -7.78 4.05
N ILE A 71 5.18 -8.28 2.85
CA ILE A 71 4.38 -7.57 1.83
C ILE A 71 2.91 -7.40 2.27
N GLY A 72 2.36 -8.36 3.02
CA GLY A 72 1.05 -8.20 3.66
C GLY A 72 1.02 -7.03 4.64
N ILE A 73 2.05 -6.90 5.49
CA ILE A 73 2.20 -5.75 6.40
C ILE A 73 2.34 -4.44 5.60
N PHE A 74 3.16 -4.44 4.55
CA PHE A 74 3.34 -3.30 3.66
C PHE A 74 2.02 -2.85 3.02
N THR A 75 1.21 -3.78 2.55
CA THR A 75 -0.09 -3.50 1.93
C THR A 75 -1.07 -2.92 2.94
N ILE A 76 -1.14 -3.49 4.15
CA ILE A 76 -1.94 -2.96 5.27
C ILE A 76 -1.51 -1.53 5.59
N TYR A 77 -0.21 -1.27 5.69
CA TYR A 77 0.34 0.06 5.91
C TYR A 77 -0.11 1.04 4.82
N MET A 78 0.02 0.67 3.55
CA MET A 78 -0.35 1.53 2.42
C MET A 78 -1.84 1.91 2.47
N VAL A 79 -2.72 0.95 2.73
CA VAL A 79 -4.17 1.20 2.82
C VAL A 79 -4.51 2.04 4.05
N LEU A 80 -3.98 1.69 5.23
CA LEU A 80 -4.25 2.41 6.47
C LEU A 80 -3.72 3.83 6.39
N ALA A 81 -2.42 4.02 6.11
CA ALA A 81 -1.83 5.34 6.00
C ALA A 81 -2.47 6.16 4.87
N GLY A 82 -2.89 5.52 3.76
CA GLY A 82 -3.61 6.18 2.67
C GLY A 82 -4.96 6.74 3.12
N ASN A 83 -5.75 5.98 3.86
CA ASN A 83 -6.99 6.46 4.44
C ASN A 83 -6.77 7.52 5.53
N ARG A 84 -5.75 7.31 6.37
CA ARG A 84 -5.36 8.24 7.44
C ARG A 84 -4.88 9.58 6.91
N ALA A 85 -4.24 9.61 5.75
CA ALA A 85 -3.86 10.84 5.08
C ALA A 85 -5.05 11.79 4.92
N LEU A 86 -6.25 11.30 4.59
CA LEU A 86 -7.47 12.12 4.47
C LEU A 86 -7.87 12.83 5.77
N THR A 87 -7.40 12.36 6.92
CA THR A 87 -7.65 12.98 8.24
C THR A 87 -6.61 14.06 8.58
N LEU A 88 -5.46 14.06 7.91
CA LEU A 88 -4.36 15.03 8.10
C LEU A 88 -4.66 16.34 7.36
N LYS A 89 -5.83 16.90 7.61
CA LYS A 89 -6.23 18.24 7.15
C LYS A 89 -6.19 19.16 8.35
N SER A 90 -5.69 20.38 8.18
CA SER A 90 -5.68 21.39 9.25
C SER A 90 -7.06 21.65 9.86
N LYS A 91 -8.13 21.56 9.05
CA LYS A 91 -9.52 21.68 9.52
C LYS A 91 -10.05 20.47 10.31
N THR A 92 -9.37 19.33 10.25
CA THR A 92 -9.82 18.06 10.85
C THR A 92 -8.94 17.65 12.03
N LYS A 93 -7.63 17.90 11.96
CA LYS A 93 -6.66 17.55 12.99
C LYS A 93 -5.60 18.61 13.16
N ILE A 94 -5.18 18.80 14.41
CA ILE A 94 -4.08 19.70 14.79
C ILE A 94 -2.76 18.92 14.89
N LYS A 95 -2.80 17.67 15.36
CA LYS A 95 -1.63 16.79 15.51
C LYS A 95 -1.93 15.35 15.09
N ALA A 96 -0.90 14.61 14.71
CA ALA A 96 -1.00 13.18 14.44
C ALA A 96 -1.29 12.41 15.74
N ASP A 97 -2.25 11.47 15.68
CA ASP A 97 -2.65 10.69 16.84
C ASP A 97 -1.82 9.40 16.99
N ILE A 98 -2.15 8.59 17.99
CA ILE A 98 -1.42 7.35 18.26
C ILE A 98 -1.56 6.34 17.12
N VAL A 99 -2.68 6.31 16.41
CA VAL A 99 -2.91 5.38 15.29
C VAL A 99 -2.02 5.75 14.12
N ASP A 100 -1.87 7.04 13.82
CA ASP A 100 -0.95 7.52 12.77
C ASP A 100 0.50 7.08 13.04
N LYS A 101 0.93 7.21 14.30
CA LYS A 101 2.27 6.83 14.76
C LYS A 101 2.47 5.31 14.76
N LEU A 102 1.48 4.53 15.22
CA LEU A 102 1.54 3.07 15.26
C LEU A 102 1.61 2.48 13.87
N VAL A 103 0.76 2.94 12.95
CA VAL A 103 0.76 2.47 11.55
C VAL A 103 2.14 2.70 10.90
N SER A 104 2.71 3.89 11.10
CA SER A 104 4.03 4.23 10.53
C SER A 104 5.17 3.51 11.26
N GLY A 105 5.06 3.33 12.58
CA GLY A 105 6.06 2.65 13.40
C GLY A 105 6.15 1.15 13.13
N ILE A 106 5.02 0.46 13.01
CA ILE A 106 4.97 -0.96 12.64
C ILE A 106 5.62 -1.17 11.27
N MET A 107 5.30 -0.32 10.30
CA MET A 107 5.92 -0.40 8.98
C MET A 107 7.42 -0.08 9.02
N LEU A 108 7.87 0.87 9.84
CA LEU A 108 9.30 1.15 9.98
C LEU A 108 10.06 -0.06 10.53
N LEU A 109 9.51 -0.72 11.55
CA LEU A 109 10.09 -1.96 12.09
C LEU A 109 10.14 -3.07 11.04
N ALA A 110 9.04 -3.28 10.30
CA ALA A 110 9.00 -4.25 9.20
C ALA A 110 10.03 -3.89 8.10
N SER A 111 10.19 -2.61 7.78
CA SER A 111 11.14 -2.11 6.79
C SER A 111 12.59 -2.38 7.20
N ILE A 112 12.93 -2.14 8.48
CA ILE A 112 14.26 -2.48 9.02
C ILE A 112 14.49 -3.99 8.90
N GLY A 113 13.52 -4.81 9.28
CA GLY A 113 13.59 -6.26 9.12
C GLY A 113 13.84 -6.68 7.67
N MET A 114 13.07 -6.13 6.73
CA MET A 114 13.24 -6.38 5.29
C MET A 114 14.63 -5.97 4.79
N LEU A 115 15.12 -4.79 5.16
CA LEU A 115 16.44 -4.33 4.77
C LEU A 115 17.55 -5.24 5.30
N THR A 116 17.50 -5.59 6.59
CA THR A 116 18.48 -6.49 7.21
C THR A 116 18.50 -7.86 6.53
N ILE A 117 17.33 -8.47 6.34
CA ILE A 117 17.20 -9.78 5.67
C ILE A 117 17.67 -9.68 4.21
N GLY A 118 17.28 -8.64 3.49
CA GLY A 118 17.64 -8.44 2.09
C GLY A 118 19.14 -8.22 1.90
N ILE A 119 19.79 -7.42 2.74
CA ILE A 119 21.23 -7.17 2.66
C ILE A 119 22.01 -8.45 2.97
N ILE A 120 21.66 -9.17 4.04
CA ILE A 120 22.29 -10.46 4.39
C ILE A 120 22.10 -11.46 3.25
N GLY A 121 20.88 -11.57 2.72
CA GLY A 121 20.56 -12.48 1.62
C GLY A 121 21.31 -12.13 0.33
N MET A 122 21.53 -10.85 0.02
CA MET A 122 22.35 -10.44 -1.12
C MET A 122 23.82 -10.84 -0.96
N ILE A 123 24.40 -10.70 0.23
CA ILE A 123 25.77 -11.13 0.54
C ILE A 123 25.88 -12.67 0.42
N GLN A 124 24.83 -13.39 0.79
CA GLN A 124 24.75 -14.84 0.72
C GLN A 124 24.28 -15.37 -0.66
N HIS A 125 24.07 -14.48 -1.65
CA HIS A 125 23.55 -14.83 -2.97
C HIS A 125 22.21 -15.60 -2.96
N ILE A 126 21.34 -15.31 -1.99
CA ILE A 126 19.98 -15.88 -1.91
C ILE A 126 19.08 -15.17 -2.94
N ASP A 127 18.37 -15.95 -3.74
CA ASP A 127 17.42 -15.46 -4.73
C ASP A 127 16.37 -14.52 -4.12
N ASN A 128 15.94 -13.53 -4.92
CA ASN A 128 14.90 -12.56 -4.55
C ASN A 128 15.25 -11.63 -3.37
N SER A 129 16.45 -11.70 -2.79
CA SER A 129 16.89 -10.80 -1.70
C SER A 129 16.80 -9.32 -2.06
N ILE A 130 17.00 -8.99 -3.34
CA ILE A 130 16.82 -7.63 -3.86
C ILE A 130 15.41 -7.07 -3.66
N LEU A 131 14.38 -7.93 -3.67
CA LEU A 131 13.00 -7.51 -3.45
C LEU A 131 12.80 -7.03 -2.01
N TYR A 132 13.41 -7.70 -1.03
CA TYR A 132 13.38 -7.26 0.36
C TYR A 132 14.04 -5.89 0.52
N VAL A 133 15.18 -5.65 -0.14
CA VAL A 133 15.85 -4.34 -0.14
C VAL A 133 14.97 -3.27 -0.77
N PHE A 134 14.35 -3.56 -1.91
CA PHE A 134 13.48 -2.63 -2.61
C PHE A 134 12.26 -2.23 -1.76
N PHE A 135 11.47 -3.19 -1.30
CA PHE A 135 10.26 -2.92 -0.53
C PHE A 135 10.57 -2.40 0.88
N GLY A 136 11.64 -2.89 1.51
CA GLY A 136 12.13 -2.38 2.79
C GLY A 136 12.61 -0.93 2.70
N GLY A 137 13.40 -0.60 1.69
CA GLY A 137 13.86 0.76 1.44
C GLY A 137 12.71 1.70 1.12
N PHE A 138 11.77 1.28 0.28
CA PHE A 138 10.58 2.06 -0.05
C PHE A 138 9.68 2.28 1.18
N GLY A 139 9.44 1.24 1.98
CA GLY A 139 8.70 1.33 3.24
C GLY A 139 9.35 2.26 4.26
N ALA A 140 10.67 2.16 4.44
CA ALA A 140 11.43 3.05 5.32
C ALA A 140 11.32 4.51 4.84
N PHE A 141 11.50 4.76 3.54
CA PHE A 141 11.35 6.10 2.97
C PHE A 141 9.96 6.69 3.23
N MET A 142 8.89 5.91 3.02
CA MET A 142 7.52 6.40 3.23
C MET A 142 7.22 6.68 4.70
N THR A 143 7.67 5.81 5.61
CA THR A 143 7.44 5.97 7.06
C THR A 143 8.25 7.12 7.65
N LEU A 144 9.49 7.32 7.20
CA LEU A 144 10.28 8.51 7.57
C LEU A 144 9.59 9.80 7.10
N LYS A 145 9.03 9.81 5.88
CA LYS A 145 8.22 10.93 5.39
C LYS A 145 6.94 11.14 6.20
N ASP A 146 6.32 10.09 6.72
CA ASP A 146 5.18 10.22 7.63
C ASP A 146 5.57 10.94 8.91
N PHE A 147 6.63 10.49 9.58
CA PHE A 147 7.11 11.13 10.81
C PHE A 147 7.51 12.59 10.61
N GLN A 148 8.08 12.93 9.45
CA GLN A 148 8.32 14.32 9.04
C GLN A 148 7.00 15.08 8.87
N THR A 149 6.04 14.52 8.13
CA THR A 149 4.74 15.12 7.83
C THR A 149 3.91 15.34 9.09
N PHE A 150 3.97 14.44 10.08
CA PHE A 150 3.25 14.56 11.34
C PHE A 150 3.61 15.82 12.13
N ARG A 151 4.77 16.42 11.86
CA ARG A 151 5.22 17.67 12.51
C ARG A 151 4.63 18.93 11.88
N ASN A 152 4.24 18.90 10.59
CA ASN A 152 3.88 20.12 9.84
C ASN A 152 2.79 19.93 8.76
N PHE A 153 1.94 18.89 8.86
CA PHE A 153 0.90 18.64 7.84
C PHE A 153 -0.14 19.76 7.73
N THR A 154 -0.25 20.63 8.74
CA THR A 154 -1.18 21.76 8.76
C THR A 154 -0.81 22.88 7.78
N GLU A 155 0.46 22.95 7.36
CA GLU A 155 1.01 24.05 6.55
C GLU A 155 0.83 23.83 5.04
N LYS A 156 0.69 22.57 4.59
CA LYS A 156 0.73 22.23 3.17
C LYS A 156 -0.66 21.89 2.61
N LYS A 157 -1.26 22.84 1.90
CA LYS A 157 -2.52 22.63 1.16
C LYS A 157 -2.39 21.44 0.19
N ASN A 158 -3.38 20.54 0.22
CA ASN A 158 -3.48 19.32 -0.60
C ASN A 158 -2.41 18.22 -0.37
N ALA A 159 -1.45 18.39 0.54
CA ALA A 159 -0.44 17.35 0.82
C ALA A 159 -1.08 16.03 1.28
N TRP A 160 -2.16 16.12 2.05
CA TRP A 160 -2.98 14.98 2.46
C TRP A 160 -3.61 14.22 1.28
N LEU A 161 -4.01 14.92 0.22
CA LEU A 161 -4.65 14.31 -0.96
C LEU A 161 -3.62 13.62 -1.84
N ILE A 162 -2.45 14.24 -2.01
CA ILE A 162 -1.30 13.65 -2.71
C ILE A 162 -0.82 12.39 -1.98
N SER A 163 -0.74 12.44 -0.63
CA SER A 163 -0.39 11.29 0.19
C SER A 163 -1.43 10.17 0.07
N HIS A 164 -2.73 10.50 0.14
CA HIS A 164 -3.81 9.54 -0.10
C HIS A 164 -3.68 8.87 -1.48
N LEU A 165 -3.56 9.65 -2.55
CA LEU A 165 -3.44 9.13 -3.91
C LEU A 165 -2.24 8.17 -4.04
N GLY A 166 -1.05 8.61 -3.62
CA GLY A 166 0.16 7.81 -3.75
C GLY A 166 0.08 6.49 -2.99
N ARG A 167 -0.51 6.51 -1.79
CA ARG A 167 -0.66 5.33 -0.94
C ARG A 167 -1.72 4.36 -1.44
N MET A 168 -2.88 4.86 -1.87
CA MET A 168 -3.96 4.00 -2.38
C MET A 168 -3.58 3.37 -3.73
N VAL A 169 -2.94 4.13 -4.62
CA VAL A 169 -2.44 3.59 -5.89
C VAL A 169 -1.29 2.63 -5.64
N GLY A 170 -0.35 2.95 -4.74
CA GLY A 170 0.73 2.03 -4.37
C GLY A 170 0.22 0.72 -3.76
N ALA A 171 -0.82 0.76 -2.94
CA ALA A 171 -1.50 -0.46 -2.46
C ALA A 171 -2.06 -1.28 -3.64
N LEU A 172 -2.70 -0.63 -4.62
CA LEU A 172 -3.22 -1.32 -5.80
C LEU A 172 -2.10 -1.94 -6.64
N ILE A 173 -0.98 -1.24 -6.86
CA ILE A 173 0.20 -1.76 -7.57
C ILE A 173 0.70 -3.03 -6.88
N ALA A 174 0.90 -2.97 -5.55
CA ALA A 174 1.39 -4.10 -4.76
C ALA A 174 0.43 -5.30 -4.85
N SER A 175 -0.88 -5.04 -4.79
CA SER A 175 -1.93 -6.05 -4.86
C SER A 175 -2.01 -6.72 -6.22
N VAL A 176 -1.94 -5.95 -7.31
CA VAL A 176 -1.93 -6.46 -8.69
C VAL A 176 -0.67 -7.31 -8.90
N THR A 177 0.49 -6.83 -8.45
CA THR A 177 1.76 -7.56 -8.57
C THR A 177 1.71 -8.87 -7.79
N ALA A 178 1.22 -8.84 -6.54
CA ALA A 178 1.06 -10.05 -5.72
C ALA A 178 0.07 -11.05 -6.35
N PHE A 179 -1.03 -10.58 -6.92
CA PHE A 179 -1.98 -11.45 -7.62
C PHE A 179 -1.38 -12.09 -8.88
N LEU A 180 -0.64 -11.32 -9.69
CA LEU A 180 -0.01 -11.85 -10.90
C LEU A 180 1.10 -12.86 -10.58
N VAL A 181 1.94 -12.54 -9.60
CA VAL A 181 3.10 -13.37 -9.23
C VAL A 181 2.68 -14.57 -8.38
N ALA A 182 1.95 -14.36 -7.29
CA ALA A 182 1.62 -15.43 -6.33
C ALA A 182 0.25 -16.07 -6.59
N GLY A 183 -0.71 -15.34 -7.15
CA GLY A 183 -2.04 -15.89 -7.49
C GLY A 183 -2.04 -16.65 -8.82
N LEU A 184 -1.52 -16.02 -9.88
CA LEU A 184 -1.49 -16.58 -11.23
C LEU A 184 -0.16 -17.25 -11.60
N HIS A 185 0.85 -17.21 -10.73
CA HIS A 185 2.16 -17.83 -10.96
C HIS A 185 2.87 -17.34 -12.23
N ILE A 186 2.64 -16.07 -12.61
CA ILE A 186 3.26 -15.47 -13.80
C ILE A 186 4.64 -14.96 -13.40
N GLY A 187 5.69 -15.66 -13.86
CA GLY A 187 7.09 -15.37 -13.52
C GLY A 187 7.81 -14.38 -14.44
N THR A 188 7.10 -13.62 -15.28
CA THR A 188 7.76 -12.70 -16.24
C THR A 188 8.27 -11.44 -15.55
N THR A 189 9.38 -10.86 -16.01
CA THR A 189 9.89 -9.58 -15.48
C THR A 189 8.88 -8.43 -15.67
N LEU A 190 8.01 -8.54 -16.69
CA LEU A 190 6.98 -7.55 -16.97
C LEU A 190 5.97 -7.39 -15.83
N VAL A 191 5.59 -8.46 -15.11
CA VAL A 191 4.60 -8.33 -14.03
C VAL A 191 5.11 -7.55 -12.82
N TRP A 192 6.43 -7.42 -12.67
CA TRP A 192 7.06 -6.60 -11.62
C TRP A 192 7.16 -5.12 -12.00
N ILE A 193 7.28 -4.83 -13.30
CA ILE A 193 7.57 -3.49 -13.79
C ILE A 193 6.29 -2.77 -14.25
N LEU A 194 5.42 -3.47 -14.99
CA LEU A 194 4.29 -2.86 -15.67
C LEU A 194 3.28 -2.20 -14.71
N PRO A 195 2.85 -2.83 -13.59
CA PRO A 195 1.95 -2.18 -12.64
C PRO A 195 2.55 -0.91 -12.05
N THR A 196 3.87 -0.93 -11.79
CA THR A 196 4.60 0.22 -11.24
C THR A 196 4.66 1.37 -12.24
N ILE A 197 5.00 1.11 -13.51
CA ILE A 197 5.04 2.15 -14.56
C ILE A 197 3.67 2.82 -14.71
N LEU A 198 2.61 2.02 -14.89
CA LEU A 198 1.25 2.54 -15.10
C LEU A 198 0.75 3.31 -13.88
N GLY A 199 0.96 2.76 -12.68
CA GLY A 199 0.53 3.39 -11.44
C GLY A 199 1.31 4.67 -11.12
N THR A 200 2.62 4.70 -11.36
CA THR A 200 3.43 5.92 -11.18
C THR A 200 3.05 7.00 -12.18
N ALA A 201 2.83 6.66 -13.46
CA ALA A 201 2.34 7.61 -14.45
C ALA A 201 0.99 8.23 -14.01
N TYR A 202 0.07 7.40 -13.52
CA TYR A 202 -1.21 7.83 -12.98
C TYR A 202 -1.06 8.76 -11.76
N ILE A 203 -0.17 8.42 -10.81
CA ILE A 203 0.13 9.26 -9.63
C ILE A 203 0.67 10.62 -10.07
N VAL A 204 1.62 10.66 -11.01
CA VAL A 204 2.23 11.90 -11.50
C VAL A 204 1.20 12.79 -12.16
N TYR A 205 0.33 12.25 -13.02
CA TYR A 205 -0.75 12.98 -13.67
C TYR A 205 -1.67 13.67 -12.66
N TRP A 206 -2.20 12.92 -11.69
CA TRP A 206 -3.13 13.48 -10.70
C TRP A 206 -2.45 14.42 -9.71
N ASN A 207 -1.20 14.18 -9.35
CA ASN A 207 -0.42 15.09 -8.51
C ASN A 207 -0.25 16.47 -9.18
N ARG A 208 -0.06 16.52 -10.51
CA ARG A 208 0.01 17.78 -11.26
C ARG A 208 -1.34 18.50 -11.21
N ASN A 209 -2.44 17.80 -11.46
CA ASN A 209 -3.80 18.38 -11.39
C ASN A 209 -4.14 18.94 -10.00
N PHE A 210 -3.77 18.24 -8.93
CA PHE A 210 -4.01 18.71 -7.56
C PHE A 210 -3.14 19.89 -7.12
N LYS A 211 -1.98 20.09 -7.78
CA LYS A 211 -1.12 21.27 -7.59
C LYS A 211 -1.60 22.48 -8.41
N GLN A 212 -2.15 22.23 -9.60
CA GLN A 212 -2.63 23.27 -10.54
C GLN A 212 -3.94 23.94 -10.13
N THR A 213 -4.73 23.39 -9.19
CA THR A 213 -5.88 24.11 -8.60
C THR A 213 -5.49 25.32 -7.72
N LYS A 214 -4.26 25.84 -7.91
CA LYS A 214 -3.73 27.09 -7.40
C LYS A 214 -3.71 28.14 -8.51
N THR A 215 -4.85 28.80 -8.72
CA THR A 215 -4.95 30.24 -9.05
C THR A 215 -6.44 30.56 -9.14
N ILE A 216 -7.05 30.83 -7.99
CA ILE A 216 -8.08 31.87 -7.99
C ILE A 216 -7.28 33.10 -7.58
N LYS A 217 -6.97 33.97 -8.56
CA LYS A 217 -6.53 35.32 -8.26
C LYS A 217 -7.65 35.92 -7.41
N ALA A 218 -7.32 36.38 -6.22
CA ALA A 218 -8.15 37.38 -5.57
C ALA A 218 -7.95 38.66 -6.38
N GLU A 219 -8.96 39.04 -7.15
CA GLU A 219 -9.19 40.44 -7.54
C GLU A 219 -9.99 41.11 -6.43
#